data_AF-W6M4B2-F1
#
_entry.id   AF-W6M4B2-F1
#
_cell.length_a   1.000
_cell.length_b   1.000
_cell.length_c   1.000
_cell.angle_alpha   90.00
_cell.angle_beta   90.00
_cell.angle_gamma   90.00
#
_symmetry.space_group_name_H-M   'P 1'
#
loop_
_entity.id
_entity.type
_entity.pdbx_description
1 polymer ?
#
loop_
_entity_poly.entity_id
_entity_poly.type
_entity_poly.pdbx_seq_one_letter_code
_entity_poly.pdbx_strand_id
1 'polypeptide(L)'
;MNDWQLTGFFVLAGVVGLVLLALWLVKRFSQGRSNEQLQSLEKTPKRLTERANAQGNRVAERAAERAAERAAERAAAEAAAAERALMEKAALEQTIAEWAAAEQAENDRAQVRRTTEERRETDQLEARMRAVEDAISEWLDAERDGSHVVAIAAPDSVPTKKHTRAQAIHEQVRLTMEKVEKEMADLDFIKNRIEAGVDFLPLEFKLTIDQWKQGQILRHNTFDDLKLKFRYKAYSIEDGYELLYRYTDWLAQQRQKLRLFIRLLGTEPDHTESIQASIERAEHRERQKYLEMDVEVIFALRDIRSILEKLIEMETILKQLEEVCRKRSEQIIAPSWESKGSL
;
A
#
# COMPACT_ATOMS: atom_id res chain seq x y z
N MET A 1 -76.40 -28.80 -138.11
CA MET A 1 -74.96 -28.64 -137.77
C MET A 1 -74.90 -27.51 -136.74
N ASN A 2 -74.47 -27.67 -135.48
CA ASN A 2 -73.60 -28.68 -134.87
C ASN A 2 -73.88 -28.82 -133.35
N ASP A 3 -73.99 -30.05 -132.86
CA ASP A 3 -74.05 -30.43 -131.42
C ASP A 3 -72.73 -30.22 -130.65
N TRP A 4 -71.73 -29.57 -131.25
CA TRP A 4 -70.38 -29.41 -130.70
C TRP A 4 -70.15 -28.13 -129.87
N GLN A 5 -71.11 -27.21 -129.78
CA GLN A 5 -70.94 -25.95 -129.03
C GLN A 5 -71.51 -25.99 -127.59
N LEU A 6 -72.42 -26.92 -127.27
CA LEU A 6 -73.03 -26.97 -125.92
C LEU A 6 -72.12 -27.65 -124.88
N THR A 7 -71.31 -28.63 -125.27
CA THR A 7 -70.45 -29.39 -124.34
C THR A 7 -69.24 -28.58 -123.85
N GLY A 8 -68.74 -27.63 -124.67
CA GLY A 8 -67.61 -26.78 -124.29
C GLY A 8 -67.91 -25.80 -123.15
N PHE A 9 -69.14 -25.32 -123.03
CA PHE A 9 -69.50 -24.29 -122.04
C PHE A 9 -69.57 -24.85 -120.61
N PHE A 10 -70.05 -26.09 -120.45
CA PHE A 10 -70.15 -26.74 -119.13
C PHE A 10 -68.79 -27.09 -118.51
N VAL A 11 -67.81 -27.47 -119.33
CA VAL A 11 -66.45 -27.77 -118.86
C VAL A 11 -65.76 -26.49 -118.35
N LEU A 12 -65.95 -25.37 -119.06
CA LEU A 12 -65.31 -24.10 -118.70
C LEU A 12 -65.89 -23.51 -117.40
N ALA A 13 -67.20 -23.63 -117.19
CA ALA A 13 -67.85 -23.24 -115.94
C ALA A 13 -67.37 -24.07 -114.73
N GLY A 14 -67.14 -25.37 -114.92
CA GLY A 14 -66.63 -26.26 -113.87
C GLY A 14 -65.22 -25.89 -113.37
N VAL A 15 -64.32 -25.50 -114.29
CA VAL A 15 -62.93 -25.13 -113.93
C VAL A 15 -62.88 -23.82 -113.16
N VAL A 16 -63.69 -22.83 -113.53
CA VAL A 16 -63.74 -21.53 -112.83
C VAL A 16 -64.22 -21.67 -111.38
N GLY A 17 -65.18 -22.56 -111.12
CA GLY A 17 -65.68 -22.82 -109.77
C GLY A 17 -64.62 -23.38 -108.82
N LEU A 18 -63.74 -24.26 -109.30
CA LEU A 18 -62.68 -24.87 -108.48
C LEU A 18 -61.59 -23.87 -108.07
N VAL A 19 -61.23 -22.93 -108.96
CA VAL A 19 -60.18 -21.93 -108.68
C VAL A 19 -60.61 -20.94 -107.60
N LEU A 20 -61.87 -20.51 -107.61
CA LEU A 20 -62.41 -19.59 -106.59
C LEU A 20 -62.45 -20.23 -105.20
N LEU A 21 -62.71 -21.53 -105.12
CA LEU A 21 -62.78 -22.26 -103.85
C LEU A 21 -61.40 -22.45 -103.21
N ALA A 22 -60.37 -22.68 -104.04
CA ALA A 22 -58.98 -22.76 -103.58
C ALA A 22 -58.47 -21.41 -103.03
N LEU A 23 -58.79 -20.30 -103.68
CA LEU A 23 -58.40 -18.95 -103.23
C LEU A 23 -59.03 -18.56 -101.89
N TRP A 24 -60.26 -19.01 -101.61
CA TRP A 24 -60.94 -18.73 -100.35
C TRP A 24 -60.31 -19.45 -99.14
N LEU A 25 -59.89 -20.71 -99.32
CA LEU A 25 -59.26 -21.51 -98.26
C LEU A 25 -57.91 -20.93 -97.80
N VAL A 26 -57.09 -20.42 -98.72
CA VAL A 26 -55.79 -19.82 -98.40
C VAL A 26 -55.95 -18.56 -97.54
N LYS A 27 -56.94 -17.72 -97.84
CA LYS A 27 -57.19 -16.48 -97.10
C LYS A 27 -57.66 -16.73 -95.66
N ARG A 28 -58.45 -17.79 -95.44
CA ARG A 28 -58.99 -18.12 -94.11
C ARG A 28 -57.93 -18.65 -93.15
N PHE A 29 -56.91 -19.34 -93.66
CA PHE A 29 -55.84 -19.90 -92.81
C PHE A 29 -54.77 -18.89 -92.39
N SER A 30 -54.56 -17.79 -93.12
CA SER A 30 -53.52 -16.81 -92.77
C SER A 30 -53.93 -15.84 -91.65
N GLN A 31 -55.22 -15.55 -91.48
CA GLN A 31 -55.70 -14.58 -90.47
C GLN A 31 -55.71 -15.12 -89.03
N GLY A 32 -55.74 -16.44 -88.83
CA GLY A 32 -55.84 -17.04 -87.48
C GLY A 32 -54.56 -16.98 -86.65
N ARG A 33 -53.38 -16.85 -87.26
CA ARG A 33 -52.08 -16.96 -86.54
C ARG A 33 -51.54 -15.66 -85.95
N SER A 34 -52.01 -14.50 -86.40
CA SER A 34 -51.34 -13.22 -86.07
C SER A 34 -51.78 -12.60 -84.75
N ASN A 35 -52.92 -12.99 -84.19
CA ASN A 35 -53.49 -12.31 -83.02
C ASN A 35 -53.05 -12.89 -81.67
N GLU A 36 -52.57 -14.13 -81.61
CA GLU A 36 -52.19 -14.78 -80.35
C GLU A 36 -50.77 -14.41 -79.88
N GLN A 37 -49.88 -14.01 -80.79
CA GLN A 37 -48.48 -13.73 -80.45
C GLN A 37 -48.24 -12.35 -79.83
N LEU A 38 -49.13 -11.38 -80.01
CA LEU A 38 -48.92 -10.00 -79.53
C LEU A 38 -49.34 -9.77 -78.06
N GLN A 39 -50.23 -10.60 -77.50
CA GLN A 39 -50.73 -10.40 -76.12
C GLN A 39 -49.86 -11.02 -75.01
N SER A 40 -48.90 -11.88 -75.37
CA SER A 40 -48.03 -12.56 -74.38
C SER A 40 -46.79 -11.75 -74.00
N LEU A 41 -46.39 -10.74 -74.79
CA LEU A 41 -45.14 -9.99 -74.62
C LEU A 41 -45.22 -8.77 -73.67
N GLU A 42 -46.40 -8.19 -73.42
CA GLU A 42 -46.51 -6.98 -72.57
C GLU A 42 -46.64 -7.24 -71.05
N LYS A 43 -47.04 -8.44 -70.62
CA LYS A 43 -47.35 -8.73 -69.20
C LYS A 43 -46.18 -9.28 -68.38
N THR A 44 -45.05 -9.56 -69.01
CA THR A 44 -43.88 -10.19 -68.38
C THR A 44 -42.96 -9.24 -67.60
N PRO A 45 -42.68 -7.98 -68.02
CA PRO A 45 -41.67 -7.17 -67.31
C PRO A 45 -42.16 -6.61 -65.96
N LYS A 46 -43.43 -6.20 -65.85
CA LYS A 46 -43.98 -5.60 -64.61
C LYS A 46 -44.11 -6.59 -63.44
N ARG A 47 -44.38 -7.88 -63.73
CA ARG A 47 -44.49 -8.92 -62.70
C ARG A 47 -43.13 -9.37 -62.15
N LEU A 48 -42.06 -9.17 -62.89
CA LEU A 48 -40.70 -9.53 -62.46
C LEU A 48 -40.11 -8.49 -61.50
N THR A 49 -40.38 -7.20 -61.73
CA THR A 49 -39.87 -6.11 -60.88
C THR A 49 -40.55 -6.06 -59.51
N GLU A 50 -41.88 -6.25 -59.43
CA GLU A 50 -42.60 -6.31 -58.15
C GLU A 50 -42.18 -7.51 -57.30
N ARG A 51 -41.90 -8.66 -57.93
CA ARG A 51 -41.40 -9.85 -57.22
C ARG A 51 -39.98 -9.65 -56.68
N ALA A 52 -39.12 -8.96 -57.43
CA ALA A 52 -37.76 -8.65 -56.98
C ALA A 52 -37.76 -7.69 -55.78
N ASN A 53 -38.59 -6.63 -55.81
CA ASN A 53 -38.68 -5.68 -54.70
C ASN A 53 -39.28 -6.31 -53.43
N ALA A 54 -40.30 -7.17 -53.57
CA ALA A 54 -40.88 -7.89 -52.44
C ALA A 54 -39.91 -8.93 -51.83
N GLN A 55 -39.05 -9.55 -52.63
CA GLN A 55 -37.99 -10.42 -52.13
C GLN A 55 -36.88 -9.62 -51.43
N GLY A 56 -36.48 -8.46 -51.96
CA GLY A 56 -35.48 -7.59 -51.34
C GLY A 56 -35.88 -7.13 -49.94
N ASN A 57 -37.11 -6.65 -49.76
CA ASN A 57 -37.61 -6.20 -48.45
C ASN A 57 -37.63 -7.33 -47.40
N ARG A 58 -38.06 -8.54 -47.77
CA ARG A 58 -38.08 -9.69 -46.85
C ARG A 58 -36.67 -10.14 -46.43
N VAL A 59 -35.68 -9.99 -47.30
CA VAL A 59 -34.28 -10.30 -46.98
C VAL A 59 -33.70 -9.24 -46.05
N ALA A 60 -34.01 -7.96 -46.28
CA ALA A 60 -33.58 -6.86 -45.42
C ALA A 60 -34.20 -6.95 -44.01
N GLU A 61 -35.49 -7.28 -43.90
CA GLU A 61 -36.20 -7.46 -42.63
C GLU A 61 -35.59 -8.61 -41.80
N ARG A 62 -35.36 -9.78 -42.42
CA ARG A 62 -34.67 -10.90 -41.75
C ARG A 62 -33.23 -10.59 -41.38
N ALA A 63 -32.54 -9.74 -42.14
CA ALA A 63 -31.19 -9.30 -41.79
C ALA A 63 -31.20 -8.35 -40.59
N ALA A 64 -32.19 -7.46 -40.49
CA ALA A 64 -32.40 -6.57 -39.37
C ALA A 64 -32.77 -7.33 -38.08
N GLU A 65 -33.67 -8.31 -38.17
CA GLU A 65 -34.03 -9.18 -37.03
C GLU A 65 -32.81 -9.94 -36.49
N ARG A 66 -32.01 -10.56 -37.36
CA ARG A 66 -30.77 -11.25 -36.95
C ARG A 66 -29.70 -10.31 -36.40
N ALA A 67 -29.69 -9.05 -36.83
CA ALA A 67 -28.77 -8.05 -36.28
C ALA A 67 -29.20 -7.62 -34.88
N ALA A 68 -30.51 -7.43 -34.65
CA ALA A 68 -31.07 -7.13 -33.35
C ALA A 68 -30.88 -8.29 -32.36
N GLU A 69 -31.09 -9.53 -32.80
CA GLU A 69 -30.86 -10.74 -31.99
C GLU A 69 -29.40 -10.86 -31.54
N ARG A 70 -28.43 -10.67 -32.45
CA ARG A 70 -27.00 -10.65 -32.08
C ARG A 70 -26.61 -9.49 -31.18
N ALA A 71 -27.28 -8.33 -31.31
CA ALA A 71 -27.04 -7.20 -30.42
C ALA A 71 -27.56 -7.50 -29.00
N ALA A 72 -28.73 -8.14 -28.90
CA ALA A 72 -29.29 -8.59 -27.63
C ALA A 72 -28.42 -9.67 -26.96
N GLU A 73 -27.91 -10.65 -27.72
CA GLU A 73 -26.98 -11.66 -27.23
C GLU A 73 -25.68 -11.05 -26.70
N ARG A 74 -25.13 -10.03 -27.38
CA ARG A 74 -23.92 -9.33 -26.91
C ARG A 74 -24.19 -8.53 -25.64
N ALA A 75 -25.32 -7.81 -25.58
CA ALA A 75 -25.70 -7.07 -24.37
C ALA A 75 -25.91 -8.00 -23.17
N ALA A 76 -26.52 -9.17 -23.38
CA ALA A 76 -26.68 -10.18 -22.33
C ALA A 76 -25.33 -10.77 -21.88
N ALA A 77 -24.41 -11.03 -22.82
CA ALA A 77 -23.07 -11.51 -22.51
C ALA A 77 -22.23 -10.47 -21.75
N GLU A 78 -22.33 -9.19 -22.12
CA GLU A 78 -21.66 -8.08 -21.43
C GLU A 78 -22.23 -7.87 -20.01
N ALA A 79 -23.54 -7.97 -19.83
CA ALA A 79 -24.18 -7.89 -18.51
C ALA A 79 -23.71 -9.04 -17.60
N ALA A 80 -23.68 -10.28 -18.12
CA ALA A 80 -23.19 -11.43 -17.37
C ALA A 80 -21.68 -11.33 -17.05
N ALA A 81 -20.88 -10.76 -17.93
CA ALA A 81 -19.45 -10.51 -17.68
C ALA A 81 -19.24 -9.43 -16.61
N ALA A 82 -20.05 -8.36 -16.63
CA ALA A 82 -20.02 -7.31 -15.62
C ALA A 82 -20.43 -7.83 -14.24
N GLU A 83 -21.45 -8.69 -14.16
CA GLU A 83 -21.89 -9.30 -12.91
C GLU A 83 -20.82 -10.22 -12.32
N ARG A 84 -20.14 -11.03 -13.16
CA ARG A 84 -18.98 -11.84 -12.72
C ARG A 84 -17.83 -10.98 -12.22
N ALA A 85 -17.52 -9.89 -12.92
CA ALA A 85 -16.47 -8.97 -12.49
C ALA A 85 -16.80 -8.28 -11.15
N LEU A 86 -18.08 -8.00 -10.87
CA LEU A 86 -18.52 -7.48 -9.57
C LEU A 86 -18.38 -8.54 -8.47
N MET A 87 -18.74 -9.80 -8.75
CA MET A 87 -18.54 -10.89 -7.77
C MET A 87 -17.06 -11.17 -7.51
N GLU A 88 -16.22 -11.16 -8.53
CA GLU A 88 -14.76 -11.33 -8.38
C GLU A 88 -14.14 -10.17 -7.60
N LYS A 89 -14.58 -8.93 -7.83
CA LYS A 89 -14.15 -7.78 -7.02
C LYS A 89 -14.59 -7.91 -5.56
N ALA A 90 -15.83 -8.30 -5.31
CA ALA A 90 -16.33 -8.51 -3.95
C ALA A 90 -15.58 -9.65 -3.23
N ALA A 91 -15.27 -10.73 -3.95
CA ALA A 91 -14.47 -11.83 -3.42
C ALA A 91 -13.03 -11.39 -3.11
N LEU A 92 -12.40 -10.59 -3.98
CA LEU A 92 -11.08 -10.03 -3.75
C LEU A 92 -11.09 -9.06 -2.56
N GLU A 93 -12.07 -8.18 -2.46
CA GLU A 93 -12.23 -7.26 -1.32
C GLU A 93 -12.43 -8.02 0.00
N GLN A 94 -13.19 -9.12 -0.01
CA GLN A 94 -13.30 -10.02 1.16
C GLN A 94 -11.97 -10.66 1.53
N THR A 95 -11.22 -11.20 0.56
CA THR A 95 -9.91 -11.81 0.85
C THR A 95 -8.89 -10.77 1.35
N ILE A 96 -8.93 -9.54 0.84
CA ILE A 96 -8.09 -8.44 1.31
C ILE A 96 -8.48 -8.04 2.74
N ALA A 97 -9.79 -7.99 3.05
CA ALA A 97 -10.26 -7.70 4.40
C ALA A 97 -9.88 -8.80 5.39
N GLU A 98 -9.96 -10.07 5.00
CA GLU A 98 -9.52 -11.21 5.80
C GLU A 98 -8.00 -11.20 6.05
N TRP A 99 -7.21 -10.87 5.03
CA TRP A 99 -5.75 -10.74 5.16
C TRP A 99 -5.36 -9.55 6.03
N ALA A 100 -6.01 -8.40 5.87
CA ALA A 100 -5.80 -7.24 6.71
C ALA A 100 -6.18 -7.53 8.18
N ALA A 101 -7.27 -8.26 8.42
CA ALA A 101 -7.66 -8.68 9.76
C ALA A 101 -6.67 -9.70 10.36
N ALA A 102 -6.14 -10.62 9.56
CA ALA A 102 -5.13 -11.59 9.99
C ALA A 102 -3.78 -10.92 10.31
N GLU A 103 -3.33 -9.99 9.45
CA GLU A 103 -2.11 -9.21 9.65
C GLU A 103 -2.21 -8.31 10.89
N GLN A 104 -3.36 -7.65 11.08
CA GLN A 104 -3.61 -6.88 12.29
C GLN A 104 -3.59 -7.78 13.55
N ALA A 105 -4.22 -8.95 13.50
CA ALA A 105 -4.21 -9.89 14.62
C ALA A 105 -2.81 -10.45 14.92
N GLU A 106 -1.96 -10.65 13.92
CA GLU A 106 -0.56 -11.04 14.12
C GLU A 106 0.29 -9.91 14.69
N ASN A 107 0.10 -8.68 14.23
CA ASN A 107 0.74 -7.50 14.79
C ASN A 107 0.33 -7.26 16.25
N ASP A 108 -0.96 -7.38 16.57
CA ASP A 108 -1.47 -7.26 17.94
C ASP A 108 -0.86 -8.36 18.84
N ARG A 109 -0.76 -9.61 18.34
CA ARG A 109 -0.10 -10.70 19.08
C ARG A 109 1.40 -10.46 19.27
N ALA A 110 2.10 -9.93 18.26
CA ALA A 110 3.51 -9.60 18.34
C ALA A 110 3.75 -8.45 19.33
N GLN A 111 2.88 -7.43 19.33
CA GLN A 111 2.93 -6.31 20.26
C GLN A 111 2.64 -6.76 21.70
N VAL A 112 1.64 -7.64 21.90
CA VAL A 112 1.38 -8.23 23.23
C VAL A 112 2.59 -9.05 23.70
N ARG A 113 3.23 -9.84 22.83
CA ARG A 113 4.45 -10.58 23.20
C ARG A 113 5.58 -9.65 23.62
N ARG A 114 5.88 -8.63 22.81
CA ARG A 114 6.93 -7.64 23.10
C ARG A 114 6.67 -6.92 24.41
N THR A 115 5.45 -6.42 24.62
CA THR A 115 5.10 -5.74 25.88
C THR A 115 5.15 -6.67 27.09
N THR A 116 4.80 -7.96 26.96
CA THR A 116 4.95 -8.92 28.06
C THR A 116 6.41 -9.29 28.35
N GLU A 117 7.27 -9.34 27.32
CA GLU A 117 8.71 -9.59 27.47
C GLU A 117 9.39 -8.37 28.11
N GLU A 118 9.13 -7.16 27.62
CA GLU A 118 9.61 -5.91 28.21
C GLU A 118 9.15 -5.76 29.67
N ARG A 119 7.90 -6.14 29.98
CA ARG A 119 7.39 -6.11 31.36
C ARG A 119 8.11 -7.11 32.26
N ARG A 120 8.40 -8.32 31.76
CA ARG A 120 9.19 -9.31 32.52
C ARG A 120 10.63 -8.87 32.73
N GLU A 121 11.25 -8.27 31.72
CA GLU A 121 12.62 -7.75 31.81
C GLU A 121 12.71 -6.58 32.78
N THR A 122 11.73 -5.66 32.75
CA THR A 122 11.65 -4.54 33.70
C THR A 122 11.37 -5.02 35.13
N ASP A 123 10.44 -5.95 35.34
CA ASP A 123 10.18 -6.55 36.66
C ASP A 123 11.41 -7.28 37.22
N GLN A 124 12.14 -8.02 36.38
CA GLN A 124 13.39 -8.69 36.80
C GLN A 124 14.50 -7.67 37.13
N LEU A 125 14.60 -6.60 36.36
CA LEU A 125 15.57 -5.54 36.60
C LEU A 125 15.23 -4.76 37.88
N GLU A 126 13.96 -4.45 38.12
CA GLU A 126 13.48 -3.85 39.36
C GLU A 126 13.70 -4.75 40.57
N ALA A 127 13.45 -6.06 40.46
CA ALA A 127 13.72 -7.00 41.54
C ALA A 127 15.22 -7.06 41.89
N ARG A 128 16.09 -7.01 40.87
CA ARG A 128 17.55 -6.92 41.07
C ARG A 128 17.94 -5.59 41.72
N MET A 129 17.35 -4.48 41.31
CA MET A 129 17.62 -3.17 41.93
C MET A 129 17.14 -3.13 43.38
N ARG A 130 15.94 -3.64 43.70
CA ARG A 130 15.44 -3.72 45.08
C ARG A 130 16.31 -4.61 45.96
N ALA A 131 16.75 -5.76 45.46
CA ALA A 131 17.66 -6.63 46.21
C ALA A 131 19.00 -5.94 46.53
N VAL A 132 19.48 -5.07 45.63
CA VAL A 132 20.69 -4.26 45.86
C VAL A 132 20.41 -3.13 46.85
N GLU A 133 19.26 -2.46 46.77
CA GLU A 133 18.84 -1.44 47.75
C GLU A 133 18.68 -2.02 49.15
N ASP A 134 18.06 -3.21 49.26
CA ASP A 134 17.92 -3.94 50.52
C ASP A 134 19.30 -4.28 51.10
N ALA A 135 20.22 -4.79 50.26
CA ALA A 135 21.59 -5.08 50.69
C ALA A 135 22.37 -3.81 51.12
N ILE A 136 22.12 -2.66 50.49
CA ILE A 136 22.71 -1.38 50.89
C ILE A 136 22.10 -0.90 52.21
N SER A 137 20.80 -1.07 52.43
CA SER A 137 20.12 -0.69 53.67
C SER A 137 20.54 -1.56 54.85
N GLU A 138 20.62 -2.88 54.67
CA GLU A 138 21.13 -3.83 55.66
C GLU A 138 22.59 -3.52 56.03
N TRP A 139 23.41 -3.13 55.04
CA TRP A 139 24.78 -2.70 55.30
C TRP A 139 24.85 -1.37 56.07
N LEU A 140 24.00 -0.39 55.75
CA LEU A 140 23.91 0.88 56.49
C LEU A 140 23.46 0.67 57.94
N ASP A 141 22.54 -0.26 58.17
CA ASP A 141 22.09 -0.63 59.52
C ASP A 141 23.19 -1.39 60.28
N ALA A 142 23.91 -2.31 59.61
CA ALA A 142 25.06 -3.01 60.20
C ALA A 142 26.24 -2.07 60.52
N GLU A 143 26.47 -1.02 59.73
CA GLU A 143 27.50 0.00 60.00
C GLU A 143 27.08 0.91 61.18
N ARG A 144 25.77 1.16 61.33
CA ARG A 144 25.19 1.92 62.44
C ARG A 144 25.25 1.13 63.76
N ASP A 145 25.00 -0.17 63.71
CA ASP A 145 25.10 -1.09 64.85
C ASP A 145 26.57 -1.45 65.16
N GLY A 146 27.44 -1.52 64.14
CA GLY A 146 28.87 -1.78 64.25
C GLY A 146 29.69 -0.65 64.92
N SER A 147 29.09 0.52 65.13
CA SER A 147 29.68 1.59 65.96
C SER A 147 29.69 1.22 67.46
N HIS A 148 28.98 0.17 67.87
CA HIS A 148 29.06 -0.42 69.20
C HIS A 148 29.06 -1.96 69.11
N VAL A 149 30.25 -2.59 69.06
CA VAL A 149 30.62 -3.83 69.79
C VAL A 149 31.79 -4.55 69.09
N VAL A 150 32.81 -4.88 69.89
CA VAL A 150 33.96 -5.71 69.55
C VAL A 150 33.59 -7.20 69.52
N ALA A 151 34.01 -7.88 68.44
CA ALA A 151 34.33 -9.31 68.25
C ALA A 151 33.33 -10.40 68.68
N ILE A 152 33.04 -11.35 67.77
CA ILE A 152 33.10 -12.81 67.99
C ILE A 152 33.22 -13.54 66.63
N ALA A 153 33.89 -14.70 66.69
CA ALA A 153 34.42 -15.58 65.66
C ALA A 153 33.49 -16.02 64.50
N ALA A 154 34.14 -16.27 63.34
CA ALA A 154 33.58 -17.02 62.22
C ALA A 154 33.54 -18.55 62.48
N PRO A 155 32.70 -19.27 61.73
CA PRO A 155 33.27 -20.32 60.88
C PRO A 155 32.73 -20.34 59.42
N ASP A 156 33.54 -20.96 58.57
CA ASP A 156 33.49 -21.02 57.10
C ASP A 156 32.24 -21.69 56.47
N SER A 157 31.75 -21.10 55.36
CA SER A 157 31.87 -21.65 53.98
C SER A 157 30.69 -21.26 53.07
N VAL A 158 30.93 -20.32 52.15
CA VAL A 158 30.88 -20.44 50.67
C VAL A 158 31.56 -19.16 50.13
N PRO A 159 32.51 -19.21 49.17
CA PRO A 159 33.10 -17.99 48.63
C PRO A 159 32.13 -17.34 47.64
N THR A 160 31.08 -16.68 48.13
CA THR A 160 30.41 -15.63 47.35
C THR A 160 31.41 -14.51 47.20
N LYS A 161 31.89 -14.27 45.98
CA LYS A 161 32.76 -13.13 45.66
C LYS A 161 32.08 -11.86 46.18
N LYS A 162 32.59 -11.30 47.27
CA LYS A 162 32.18 -9.99 47.79
C LYS A 162 32.51 -8.98 46.70
N HIS A 163 31.53 -8.58 45.90
CA HIS A 163 31.72 -7.51 44.93
C HIS A 163 31.96 -6.24 45.73
N THR A 164 33.09 -5.57 45.51
CA THR A 164 33.35 -4.25 46.11
C THR A 164 32.30 -3.27 45.60
N ARG A 165 31.89 -2.30 46.43
CA ARG A 165 30.87 -1.29 46.10
C ARG A 165 31.11 -0.64 44.71
N ALA A 166 32.35 -0.33 44.38
CA ALA A 166 32.74 0.23 43.09
C ALA A 166 32.46 -0.75 41.93
N GLN A 167 32.69 -2.04 42.12
CA GLN A 167 32.43 -3.09 41.12
C GLN A 167 30.93 -3.26 40.84
N ALA A 168 30.08 -3.19 41.87
CA ALA A 168 28.63 -3.26 41.68
C ALA A 168 28.10 -2.02 40.93
N ILE A 169 28.64 -0.83 41.23
CA ILE A 169 28.31 0.39 40.51
C ILE A 169 28.77 0.30 39.05
N HIS A 170 29.99 -0.20 38.81
CA HIS A 170 30.55 -0.39 37.48
C HIS A 170 29.67 -1.32 36.64
N GLU A 171 29.23 -2.46 37.18
CA GLU A 171 28.32 -3.37 36.46
C GLU A 171 26.98 -2.69 36.11
N GLN A 172 26.43 -1.90 37.03
CA GLN A 172 25.18 -1.16 36.78
C GLN A 172 25.33 -0.05 35.74
N VAL A 173 26.51 0.60 35.69
CA VAL A 173 26.88 1.53 34.62
C VAL A 173 26.92 0.79 33.29
N ARG A 174 27.53 -0.40 33.24
CA ARG A 174 27.63 -1.23 32.04
C ARG A 174 26.26 -1.65 31.48
N LEU A 175 25.35 -2.11 32.35
CA LEU A 175 23.97 -2.42 31.97
C LEU A 175 23.21 -1.19 31.46
N THR A 176 23.49 -0.02 32.05
CA THR A 176 22.90 1.24 31.58
C THR A 176 23.43 1.61 30.20
N MET A 177 24.71 1.39 29.93
CA MET A 177 25.34 1.60 28.63
C MET A 177 24.70 0.74 27.55
N GLU A 178 24.56 -0.58 27.79
CA GLU A 178 23.91 -1.50 26.85
C GLU A 178 22.47 -1.05 26.51
N LYS A 179 21.72 -0.59 27.51
CA LYS A 179 20.36 -0.05 27.30
C LYS A 179 20.37 1.23 26.46
N VAL A 180 21.27 2.17 26.74
CA VAL A 180 21.38 3.44 26.00
C VAL A 180 21.77 3.18 24.55
N GLU A 181 22.67 2.24 24.29
CA GLU A 181 23.07 1.86 22.93
C GLU A 181 21.90 1.27 22.13
N LYS A 182 21.10 0.39 22.75
CA LYS A 182 19.89 -0.17 22.12
C LYS A 182 18.88 0.92 21.78
N GLU A 183 18.55 1.77 22.74
CA GLU A 183 17.59 2.87 22.55
C GLU A 183 18.05 3.87 21.49
N MET A 184 19.35 4.15 21.42
CA MET A 184 19.92 4.99 20.38
C MET A 184 19.77 4.35 18.99
N ALA A 185 20.05 3.05 18.85
CA ALA A 185 19.89 2.34 17.58
C ALA A 185 18.42 2.28 17.14
N ASP A 186 17.51 2.03 18.07
CA ASP A 186 16.06 2.01 17.82
C ASP A 186 15.57 3.41 17.39
N LEU A 187 16.03 4.46 18.06
CA LEU A 187 15.70 5.84 17.70
C LEU A 187 16.22 6.21 16.31
N ASP A 188 17.46 5.86 15.97
CA ASP A 188 18.03 6.11 14.65
C ASP A 188 17.25 5.35 13.55
N PHE A 189 16.91 4.09 13.81
CA PHE A 189 16.07 3.29 12.90
C PHE A 189 14.71 3.95 12.65
N ILE A 190 14.02 4.36 13.71
CA ILE A 190 12.71 5.01 13.60
C ILE A 190 12.84 6.33 12.84
N LYS A 191 13.84 7.16 13.17
CA LYS A 191 14.11 8.42 12.49
C LYS A 191 14.37 8.20 10.99
N ASN A 192 15.20 7.23 10.62
CA ASN A 192 15.49 6.92 9.22
C ASN A 192 14.26 6.38 8.48
N ARG A 193 13.40 5.60 9.15
CA ARG A 193 12.13 5.13 8.59
C ARG A 193 11.18 6.28 8.29
N ILE A 194 11.04 7.23 9.22
CA ILE A 194 10.18 8.41 9.05
C ILE A 194 10.75 9.29 7.93
N GLU A 195 12.06 9.54 7.93
CA GLU A 195 12.75 10.34 6.90
C GLU A 195 12.54 9.74 5.50
N ALA A 196 12.75 8.43 5.33
CA ALA A 196 12.45 7.76 4.07
C ALA A 196 10.98 7.94 3.65
N GLY A 197 10.04 7.77 4.59
CA GLY A 197 8.62 8.00 4.32
C GLY A 197 8.32 9.42 3.83
N VAL A 198 9.02 10.43 4.35
CA VAL A 198 8.87 11.85 3.98
C VAL A 198 9.53 12.17 2.65
N ASP A 199 10.72 11.63 2.40
CA ASP A 199 11.52 11.94 1.21
C ASP A 199 10.98 11.25 -0.05
N PHE A 200 10.47 10.03 0.08
CA PHE A 200 9.91 9.28 -1.06
C PHE A 200 8.49 9.70 -1.41
N LEU A 201 7.73 10.30 -0.48
CA LEU A 201 6.32 10.67 -0.71
C LEU A 201 6.12 11.59 -1.94
N PRO A 202 6.90 12.67 -2.16
CA PRO A 202 6.78 13.47 -3.38
C PRO A 202 7.09 12.70 -4.67
N LEU A 203 8.04 11.76 -4.62
CA LEU A 203 8.44 10.95 -5.79
C LEU A 203 7.36 9.94 -6.14
N GLU A 204 6.84 9.24 -5.13
CA GLU A 204 5.70 8.32 -5.28
C GLU A 204 4.46 9.04 -5.83
N PHE A 205 4.18 10.25 -5.35
CA PHE A 205 3.07 11.06 -5.84
C PHE A 205 3.21 11.38 -7.33
N LYS A 206 4.39 11.87 -7.76
CA LYS A 206 4.67 12.17 -9.18
C LYS A 206 4.55 10.91 -10.05
N LEU A 207 5.16 9.81 -9.63
CA LEU A 207 5.08 8.54 -10.34
C LEU A 207 3.63 8.05 -10.48
N THR A 208 2.86 8.13 -9.39
CA THR A 208 1.45 7.71 -9.39
C THR A 208 0.59 8.59 -10.30
N ILE A 209 0.84 9.90 -10.33
CA ILE A 209 0.18 10.82 -11.27
C ILE A 209 0.52 10.47 -12.71
N ASP A 210 1.80 10.23 -13.03
CA ASP A 210 2.22 9.94 -14.39
C ASP A 210 1.62 8.62 -14.89
N GLN A 211 1.57 7.60 -14.02
CA GLN A 211 0.91 6.33 -14.29
C GLN A 211 -0.61 6.47 -14.44
N TRP A 212 -1.25 7.32 -13.63
CA TRP A 212 -2.67 7.64 -13.74
C TRP A 212 -2.99 8.38 -15.05
N LYS A 213 -2.19 9.38 -15.43
CA LYS A 213 -2.30 10.11 -16.72
C LYS A 213 -2.12 9.18 -17.92
N GLN A 214 -1.24 8.19 -17.82
CA GLN A 214 -1.05 7.15 -18.83
C GLN A 214 -2.17 6.10 -18.82
N GLY A 215 -3.13 6.20 -17.90
CA GLY A 215 -4.26 5.28 -17.78
C GLY A 215 -3.88 3.87 -17.34
N GLN A 216 -2.69 3.70 -16.74
CA GLN A 216 -2.16 2.42 -16.25
C GLN A 216 -2.73 2.03 -14.89
N ILE A 217 -3.07 3.02 -14.05
CA ILE A 217 -3.46 2.82 -12.65
C ILE A 217 -4.68 3.71 -12.32
N LEU A 218 -5.62 3.19 -11.52
CA LEU A 218 -6.74 3.93 -10.91
C LEU A 218 -7.57 4.76 -11.91
N ARG A 219 -7.95 4.19 -13.06
CA ARG A 219 -8.76 4.87 -14.10
C ARG A 219 -10.07 5.53 -13.61
N HIS A 220 -10.57 5.12 -12.44
CA HIS A 220 -11.84 5.57 -11.87
C HIS A 220 -11.66 6.55 -10.71
N ASN A 221 -10.42 6.76 -10.23
CA ASN A 221 -10.15 7.73 -9.18
C ASN A 221 -9.95 9.10 -9.81
N THR A 222 -10.55 10.11 -9.18
CA THR A 222 -10.30 11.50 -9.54
C THR A 222 -8.92 11.92 -9.04
N PHE A 223 -8.43 13.04 -9.59
CA PHE A 223 -7.18 13.65 -9.12
C PHE A 223 -7.27 14.05 -7.64
N ASP A 224 -8.45 14.47 -7.18
CA ASP A 224 -8.69 14.82 -5.79
C ASP A 224 -8.66 13.59 -4.86
N ASP A 225 -9.12 12.42 -5.33
CA ASP A 225 -9.00 11.17 -4.58
C ASP A 225 -7.54 10.74 -4.40
N LEU A 226 -6.72 10.94 -5.43
CA LEU A 226 -5.28 10.71 -5.36
C LEU A 226 -4.63 11.67 -4.37
N LYS A 227 -4.93 12.97 -4.46
CA LYS A 227 -4.45 13.96 -3.48
C LYS A 227 -4.82 13.57 -2.05
N LEU A 228 -6.08 13.20 -1.82
CA LEU A 228 -6.58 12.80 -0.51
C LEU A 228 -5.84 11.58 0.03
N LYS A 229 -5.60 10.55 -0.80
CA LYS A 229 -4.82 9.36 -0.43
C LYS A 229 -3.41 9.73 0.04
N PHE A 230 -2.72 10.61 -0.68
CA PHE A 230 -1.36 11.03 -0.30
C PHE A 230 -1.35 11.96 0.91
N ARG A 231 -2.39 12.77 1.12
CA ARG A 231 -2.57 13.51 2.38
C ARG A 231 -2.78 12.56 3.57
N TYR A 232 -3.62 11.53 3.44
CA TYR A 232 -3.76 10.52 4.49
C TYR A 232 -2.46 9.77 4.80
N LYS A 233 -1.69 9.40 3.76
CA LYS A 233 -0.36 8.81 3.94
C LYS A 233 0.58 9.77 4.69
N ALA A 234 0.52 11.06 4.37
CA ALA A 234 1.26 12.10 5.07
C ALA A 234 0.77 12.31 6.52
N TYR A 235 -0.50 12.07 6.86
CA TYR A 235 -1.00 12.13 8.25
C TYR A 235 -0.62 10.90 9.08
N SER A 236 -0.57 9.71 8.49
CA SER A 236 -0.50 8.41 9.19
C SER A 236 0.73 8.11 10.08
N ILE A 237 1.69 9.02 10.18
CA ILE A 237 2.97 8.81 10.91
C ILE A 237 3.14 9.86 12.04
N GLU A 238 2.07 10.45 12.61
CA GLU A 238 2.17 11.50 13.65
C GLU A 238 2.99 11.13 14.91
N ASP A 239 3.34 9.85 15.08
CA ASP A 239 4.17 9.28 16.16
C ASP A 239 5.53 10.00 16.38
N GLY A 240 6.09 10.67 15.38
CA GLY A 240 7.41 11.31 15.48
C GLY A 240 7.50 12.41 16.56
N TYR A 241 6.44 13.22 16.74
CA TYR A 241 6.44 14.26 17.78
C TYR A 241 6.24 13.69 19.18
N GLU A 242 5.46 12.62 19.32
CA GLU A 242 5.30 11.91 20.60
C GLU A 242 6.62 11.25 21.04
N LEU A 243 7.36 10.68 20.08
CA LEU A 243 8.71 10.15 20.31
C LEU A 243 9.66 11.24 20.80
N LEU A 244 9.64 12.44 20.21
CA LEU A 244 10.46 13.57 20.66
C LEU A 244 10.21 13.91 22.13
N TYR A 245 8.94 14.02 22.54
CA TYR A 245 8.59 14.31 23.94
C TYR A 245 9.07 13.19 24.87
N ARG A 246 8.75 11.94 24.55
CA ARG A 246 9.12 10.76 25.36
C ARG A 246 10.63 10.64 25.54
N TYR A 247 11.41 10.80 24.47
CA TYR A 247 12.87 10.69 24.55
C TYR A 247 13.52 11.90 25.24
N THR A 248 12.91 13.08 25.17
CA THR A 248 13.41 14.26 25.92
C THR A 248 13.34 14.03 27.43
N ASP A 249 12.21 13.51 27.93
CA ASP A 249 12.06 13.15 29.34
C ASP A 249 13.00 12.01 29.74
N TRP A 250 13.14 11.00 28.88
CA TRP A 250 14.03 9.88 29.11
C TRP A 250 15.51 10.32 29.18
N LEU A 251 15.96 11.23 28.30
CA LEU A 251 17.31 11.80 28.35
C LEU A 251 17.56 12.56 29.64
N ALA A 252 16.58 13.34 30.12
CA ALA A 252 16.67 14.02 31.41
C ALA A 252 16.83 13.02 32.56
N GLN A 253 16.07 11.93 32.55
CA GLN A 253 16.19 10.84 33.52
C GLN A 253 17.58 10.17 33.46
N GLN A 254 18.11 9.87 32.27
CA GLN A 254 19.46 9.29 32.16
C GLN A 254 20.54 10.25 32.65
N ARG A 255 20.46 11.54 32.31
CA ARG A 255 21.39 12.56 32.82
C ARG A 255 21.37 12.65 34.35
N GLN A 256 20.19 12.54 34.96
CA GLN A 256 20.07 12.48 36.42
C GLN A 256 20.66 11.19 37.00
N LYS A 257 20.45 10.05 36.34
CA LYS A 257 21.03 8.76 36.73
C LYS A 257 22.57 8.78 36.69
N LEU A 258 23.18 9.40 35.68
CA LEU A 258 24.63 9.57 35.61
C LEU A 258 25.18 10.40 36.78
N ARG A 259 24.49 11.48 37.16
CA ARG A 259 24.87 12.27 38.34
C ARG A 259 24.82 11.44 39.63
N LEU A 260 23.82 10.56 39.77
CA LEU A 260 23.74 9.64 40.91
C LEU A 260 24.90 8.65 40.92
N PHE A 261 25.29 8.08 39.78
CA PHE A 261 26.46 7.19 39.74
C PHE A 261 27.74 7.91 40.16
N ILE A 262 27.98 9.13 39.66
CA ILE A 262 29.14 9.94 40.06
C ILE A 262 29.11 10.20 41.58
N ARG A 263 27.93 10.53 42.13
CA ARG A 263 27.75 10.69 43.59
C ARG A 263 28.10 9.44 44.39
N LEU A 264 27.63 8.28 43.93
CA LEU A 264 27.87 7.00 44.59
C LEU A 264 29.34 6.58 44.55
N LEU A 265 30.10 7.07 43.57
CA LEU A 265 31.55 6.87 43.45
C LEU A 265 32.37 7.81 44.36
N GLY A 266 31.74 8.71 45.12
CA GLY A 266 32.40 9.47 46.19
C GLY A 266 32.68 10.95 45.88
N THR A 267 32.09 11.49 44.82
CA THR A 267 32.12 12.93 44.53
C THR A 267 30.72 13.53 44.61
N GLU A 268 30.48 14.50 45.48
CA GLU A 268 29.23 15.27 45.43
C GLU A 268 29.19 16.10 44.14
N PRO A 269 28.29 15.81 43.19
CA PRO A 269 28.17 16.60 41.98
C PRO A 269 27.44 17.90 42.34
N ASP A 270 28.06 19.04 42.05
CA ASP A 270 27.35 20.33 42.13
C ASP A 270 26.23 20.32 41.06
N HIS A 271 25.01 20.64 41.47
CA HIS A 271 23.86 20.66 40.55
C HIS A 271 24.04 21.67 39.42
N THR A 272 24.82 22.73 39.66
CA THR A 272 25.09 23.80 38.69
C THR A 272 26.20 23.46 37.69
N GLU A 273 26.98 22.41 37.95
CA GLU A 273 28.09 22.02 37.10
C GLU A 273 27.69 21.02 36.01
N SER A 274 28.49 21.00 34.94
CA SER A 274 28.33 20.01 33.89
C SER A 274 28.70 18.61 34.41
N ILE A 275 28.03 17.58 33.89
CA ILE A 275 28.33 16.17 34.23
C ILE A 275 29.80 15.86 33.85
N GLN A 276 30.29 16.40 32.74
CA GLN A 276 31.68 16.27 32.31
C GLN A 276 32.67 16.81 33.35
N ALA A 277 32.44 18.03 33.87
CA ALA A 277 33.29 18.61 34.91
C ALA A 277 33.26 17.78 36.20
N SER A 278 32.10 17.20 36.53
CA SER A 278 31.95 16.30 37.69
C SER A 278 32.75 15.00 37.53
N ILE A 279 32.79 14.42 36.32
CA ILE A 279 33.61 13.24 35.98
C ILE A 279 35.09 13.58 36.10
N GLU A 280 35.53 14.67 35.49
CA GLU A 280 36.95 15.08 35.50
C GLU A 280 37.46 15.32 36.92
N ARG A 281 36.64 15.96 37.77
CA ARG A 281 36.98 16.13 39.19
C ARG A 281 37.06 14.80 39.93
N ALA A 282 36.13 13.89 39.68
CA ALA A 282 36.13 12.56 40.29
C ALA A 282 37.38 11.77 39.91
N GLU A 283 37.74 11.78 38.63
CA GLU A 283 38.96 11.14 38.15
C GLU A 283 40.21 11.78 38.75
N HIS A 284 40.25 13.11 38.84
CA HIS A 284 41.39 13.80 39.43
C HIS A 284 41.55 13.45 40.91
N ARG A 285 40.44 13.39 41.66
CA ARG A 285 40.43 13.00 43.09
C ARG A 285 40.90 11.56 43.29
N GLU A 286 40.45 10.62 42.46
CA GLU A 286 40.91 9.22 42.55
C GLU A 286 42.39 9.08 42.17
N ARG A 287 42.85 9.78 41.13
CA ARG A 287 44.27 9.77 40.73
C ARG A 287 45.17 10.37 41.81
N GLN A 288 44.68 11.34 42.59
CA GLN A 288 45.40 11.92 43.73
C GLN A 288 45.61 10.95 44.89
N LYS A 289 44.88 9.81 44.95
CA LYS A 289 45.10 8.77 45.97
C LYS A 289 46.31 7.88 45.69
N TYR A 290 46.93 7.99 44.51
CA TYR A 290 48.12 7.25 44.08
C TYR A 290 48.03 5.73 44.31
N LEU A 291 48.52 5.23 45.45
CA LEU A 291 48.57 3.81 45.81
C LEU A 291 47.22 3.25 46.26
N GLU A 292 46.32 4.10 46.77
CA GLU A 292 44.95 3.73 47.19
C GLU A 292 43.91 4.03 46.10
N MET A 293 44.36 4.26 44.86
CA MET A 293 43.48 4.52 43.73
C MET A 293 42.61 3.29 43.44
N ASP A 294 41.30 3.47 43.47
CA ASP A 294 40.37 2.42 43.07
C ASP A 294 40.24 2.42 41.54
N VAL A 295 40.84 1.40 40.92
CA VAL A 295 40.85 1.23 39.46
C VAL A 295 39.43 1.02 38.92
N GLU A 296 38.52 0.39 39.69
CA GLU A 296 37.13 0.18 39.28
C GLU A 296 36.37 1.49 39.21
N VAL A 297 36.67 2.46 40.07
CA VAL A 297 36.08 3.80 40.02
C VAL A 297 36.51 4.52 38.74
N ILE A 298 37.78 4.40 38.33
CA ILE A 298 38.27 5.00 37.09
C ILE A 298 37.60 4.37 35.85
N PHE A 299 37.41 3.04 35.84
CA PHE A 299 36.69 2.38 34.75
C PHE A 299 35.21 2.77 34.71
N ALA A 300 34.53 2.80 35.87
CA ALA A 300 33.14 3.25 35.95
C ALA A 300 32.98 4.72 35.47
N LEU A 301 33.90 5.61 35.83
CA LEU A 301 33.88 7.01 35.37
C LEU A 301 34.10 7.14 33.85
N ARG A 302 34.96 6.29 33.28
CA ARG A 302 35.15 6.20 31.83
C ARG A 302 33.85 5.75 31.14
N ASP A 303 33.19 4.72 31.64
CA ASP A 303 31.96 4.21 31.04
C ASP A 303 30.82 5.23 31.19
N ILE A 304 30.72 5.92 32.33
CA ILE A 304 29.80 7.05 32.52
C ILE A 304 30.02 8.14 31.46
N ARG A 305 31.28 8.44 31.13
CA ARG A 305 31.62 9.40 30.06
C ARG A 305 31.17 8.90 28.69
N SER A 306 31.40 7.64 28.38
CA SER A 306 30.92 7.04 27.13
C SER A 306 29.39 7.07 27.02
N ILE A 307 28.66 6.82 28.12
CA ILE A 307 27.21 6.99 28.15
C ILE A 307 26.84 8.45 27.89
N LEU A 308 27.51 9.42 28.53
CA LEU A 308 27.25 10.84 28.32
C LEU A 308 27.43 11.25 26.85
N GLU A 309 28.48 10.78 26.19
CA GLU A 309 28.71 10.99 24.76
C GLU A 309 27.56 10.43 23.91
N LYS A 310 27.07 9.22 24.23
CA LYS A 310 25.93 8.60 23.55
C LYS A 310 24.62 9.36 23.77
N LEU A 311 24.38 9.89 24.97
CA LEU A 311 23.21 10.74 25.24
C LEU A 311 23.25 12.05 24.43
N ILE A 312 24.44 12.62 24.25
CA ILE A 312 24.63 13.80 23.38
C ILE A 312 24.36 13.43 21.91
N GLU A 313 24.83 12.26 21.46
CA GLU A 313 24.53 11.75 20.12
C GLU A 313 23.01 11.57 19.92
N MET A 314 22.32 10.98 20.88
CA MET A 314 20.85 10.85 20.84
C MET A 314 20.15 12.22 20.74
N GLU A 315 20.63 13.26 21.44
CA GLU A 315 20.08 14.61 21.28
C GLU A 315 20.24 15.15 19.85
N THR A 316 21.33 14.80 19.16
CA THR A 316 21.50 15.18 17.76
C THR A 316 20.51 14.44 16.86
N ILE A 317 20.25 13.15 17.11
CA ILE A 317 19.25 12.37 16.39
C ILE A 317 17.85 12.95 16.62
N LEU A 318 17.51 13.34 17.85
CA LEU A 318 16.22 13.97 18.14
C LEU A 318 16.05 15.30 17.41
N LYS A 319 17.08 16.14 17.33
CA LYS A 319 17.02 17.38 16.53
C LYS A 319 16.82 17.11 15.04
N GLN A 320 17.43 16.05 14.52
CA GLN A 320 17.19 15.63 13.14
C GLN A 320 15.76 15.10 12.95
N LEU A 321 15.24 14.34 13.92
CA LEU A 321 13.86 13.87 13.91
C LEU A 321 12.87 15.04 13.92
N GLU A 322 13.11 16.07 14.74
CA GLU A 322 12.32 17.31 14.75
C GLU A 322 12.29 17.98 13.38
N GLU A 323 13.44 18.07 12.71
CA GLU A 323 13.54 18.60 11.35
C GLU A 323 12.72 17.78 10.33
N VAL A 324 12.81 16.44 10.41
CA VAL A 324 12.03 15.53 9.55
C VAL A 324 10.53 15.70 9.80
N CYS A 325 10.12 15.78 11.07
CA CYS A 325 8.73 16.02 11.44
C CYS A 325 8.23 17.39 10.92
N ARG A 326 9.06 18.43 10.97
CA ARG A 326 8.74 19.75 10.40
C ARG A 326 8.60 19.72 8.88
N LYS A 327 9.56 19.12 8.16
CA LYS A 327 9.48 18.96 6.70
C LYS A 327 8.18 18.26 6.28
N ARG A 328 7.75 17.28 7.07
CA ARG A 328 6.50 16.57 6.81
C ARG A 328 5.25 17.40 7.10
N SER A 329 5.22 18.16 8.20
CA SER A 329 4.08 19.04 8.46
C SER A 329 3.93 20.09 7.36
N GLU A 330 5.04 20.59 6.82
CA GLU A 330 5.05 21.42 5.61
C GLU A 330 4.46 20.69 4.40
N GLN A 331 4.80 19.41 4.16
CA GLN A 331 4.21 18.61 3.10
C GLN A 331 2.69 18.39 3.25
N ILE A 332 2.16 18.42 4.47
CA ILE A 332 0.71 18.28 4.75
C ILE A 332 -0.04 19.59 4.52
N ILE A 333 0.54 20.70 4.99
CA ILE A 333 -0.06 22.05 4.98
C ILE A 333 0.07 22.69 3.59
N ALA A 334 1.25 22.59 2.98
CA ALA A 334 1.58 23.18 1.69
C ALA A 334 2.44 22.19 0.88
N PRO A 335 1.82 21.16 0.28
CA PRO A 335 2.55 20.11 -0.41
C PRO A 335 3.36 20.70 -1.57
N SER A 336 4.65 20.37 -1.63
CA SER A 336 5.56 20.89 -2.67
C SER A 336 5.19 20.42 -4.09
N TRP A 337 4.31 19.41 -4.19
CA TRP A 337 3.76 18.88 -5.43
C TRP A 337 2.40 19.50 -5.81
N GLU A 338 1.81 20.36 -4.99
CA GLU A 338 0.67 21.19 -5.37
C GLU A 338 1.16 22.53 -5.93
N SER A 339 0.59 22.97 -7.05
CA SER A 339 0.86 24.31 -7.57
C SER A 339 0.32 25.37 -6.61
N LYS A 340 1.17 26.32 -6.18
CA LYS A 340 0.73 27.47 -5.35
C LYS A 340 -0.45 28.16 -6.04
N GLY A 341 -1.64 28.08 -5.42
CA GLY A 341 -2.86 28.73 -5.92
C GLY A 341 -4.00 27.81 -6.35
N SER A 342 -3.93 26.49 -6.15
CA SER A 342 -5.11 25.62 -6.31
C SER A 342 -5.83 25.41 -4.96
N LEU A 343 -6.53 26.44 -4.49
CA LEU A 343 -7.61 26.30 -3.50
C LEU A 343 -8.92 26.71 -4.16
#